data_AF-A0A0D2NCA4-F1
#
_entry.id   AF-A0A0D2NCA4-F1
#
_cell.length_a   1.000
_cell.length_b   1.000
_cell.length_c   1.000
_cell.angle_alpha   90.00
_cell.angle_beta   90.00
_cell.angle_gamma   90.00
#
_symmetry.space_group_name_H-M   'P 1'
#
loop_
_entity.id
_entity.type
_entity.pdbx_description
1 polymer ?
#
loop_
_entity_poly.entity_id
_entity_poly.type
_entity_poly.pdbx_seq_one_letter_code
_entity_poly.pdbx_strand_id
1 'polypeptide(L)'
;MGRDVDRLDPMPDGKLYEQDQAYLEQHGVGPLFSGLLADIARTMPADPVQFMIDSLTLGPEQAEQSPETGLPKHRQSKLEKVFRIIDKAGTGRMSLRALQAYANSHGGDTLTNADLKTIFKDFKPGQDHLVGLPQFLAFFSRVSRTINNKDFEEMIVEMSA
;
A
#
# COMPACT_ATOMS: atom_id res chain seq x y z
N MET A 1 45.20 -17.13 31.65
CA MET A 1 44.08 -17.44 30.75
C MET A 1 43.61 -16.15 30.11
N GLY A 2 44.27 -15.71 29.03
CA GLY A 2 43.81 -14.57 28.23
C GLY A 2 42.70 -15.06 27.30
N ARG A 3 41.58 -14.34 27.26
CA ARG A 3 40.42 -14.70 26.43
C ARG A 3 40.79 -14.52 24.96
N ASP A 4 40.45 -15.49 24.11
CA ASP A 4 40.58 -15.50 22.63
C ASP A 4 39.69 -14.44 21.93
N VAL A 5 39.51 -13.25 22.53
CA VAL A 5 38.68 -12.17 21.99
C VAL A 5 39.50 -11.08 21.30
N ASP A 6 40.83 -11.11 21.41
CA ASP A 6 41.75 -10.13 20.79
C ASP A 6 42.30 -10.58 19.41
N ARG A 7 41.69 -11.58 18.77
CA ARG A 7 42.15 -12.14 17.46
C ARG A 7 41.24 -11.79 16.28
N LEU A 8 40.51 -10.70 16.35
CA LEU A 8 39.88 -10.13 15.16
C LEU A 8 40.73 -8.95 14.72
N ASP A 9 41.74 -9.23 13.89
CA ASP A 9 42.30 -8.17 13.03
C ASP A 9 41.12 -7.66 12.18
N PRO A 10 40.69 -6.40 12.32
CA PRO A 10 39.66 -5.87 11.45
C PRO A 10 40.19 -6.01 10.02
N MET A 11 39.37 -6.62 9.14
CA MET A 11 39.76 -6.78 7.75
C MET A 11 40.15 -5.40 7.18
N PRO A 12 41.26 -5.30 6.43
CA PRO A 12 41.62 -4.05 5.77
C PRO A 12 40.44 -3.55 4.93
N ASP A 13 40.15 -2.25 4.98
CA ASP A 13 38.99 -1.63 4.33
C ASP A 13 38.78 -2.06 2.86
N GLY A 14 39.87 -2.34 2.13
CA GLY A 14 39.80 -2.84 0.75
C GLY A 14 39.19 -4.25 0.61
N LYS A 15 39.46 -5.16 1.56
CA LYS A 15 38.86 -6.51 1.55
C LYS A 15 37.38 -6.49 1.96
N LEU A 16 36.99 -5.56 2.83
CA LEU A 16 35.59 -5.33 3.16
C LEU A 16 34.83 -4.84 1.92
N TYR A 17 35.39 -3.88 1.19
CA TYR A 17 34.81 -3.38 -0.06
C TYR A 17 34.62 -4.47 -1.12
N GLU A 18 35.63 -5.33 -1.33
CA GLU A 18 35.54 -6.45 -2.28
C GLU A 18 34.45 -7.47 -1.88
N GLN A 19 34.32 -7.76 -0.58
CA GLN A 19 33.28 -8.65 -0.07
C GLN A 19 31.89 -8.05 -0.22
N ASP A 20 31.72 -6.76 0.08
CA ASP A 20 30.46 -6.05 -0.09
C ASP A 20 30.05 -6.02 -1.57
N GLN A 21 30.98 -5.74 -2.48
CA GLN A 21 30.72 -5.74 -3.91
C GLN A 21 30.33 -7.14 -4.42
N ALA A 22 31.07 -8.18 -4.02
CA ALA A 22 30.76 -9.56 -4.39
C ALA A 22 29.38 -9.98 -3.87
N TYR A 23 29.01 -9.56 -2.66
CA TYR A 23 27.68 -9.81 -2.10
C TYR A 23 26.58 -9.12 -2.91
N LEU A 24 26.75 -7.83 -3.25
CA LEU A 24 25.79 -7.08 -4.06
C LEU A 24 25.60 -7.67 -5.46
N GLU A 25 26.68 -8.13 -6.09
CA GLU A 25 26.65 -8.80 -7.40
C GLU A 25 26.00 -10.17 -7.31
N GLN A 26 26.40 -10.99 -6.34
CA GLN A 26 25.85 -12.33 -6.13
C GLN A 26 24.33 -12.30 -5.90
N HIS A 27 23.85 -11.30 -5.17
CA HIS A 27 22.44 -11.15 -4.84
C HIS A 27 21.68 -10.25 -5.82
N GLY A 28 22.33 -9.75 -6.89
CA GLY A 28 21.70 -8.93 -7.92
C GLY A 28 21.11 -7.61 -7.38
N VAL A 29 21.60 -7.11 -6.24
CA VAL A 29 21.02 -5.95 -5.54
C VAL A 29 21.17 -4.68 -6.37
N GLY A 30 22.32 -4.51 -7.04
CA GLY A 30 22.59 -3.36 -7.90
C GLY A 30 21.60 -3.21 -9.06
N PRO A 31 21.41 -4.23 -9.90
CA PRO A 31 20.40 -4.23 -10.96
C PRO A 31 18.98 -4.01 -10.45
N LEU A 32 18.59 -4.66 -9.34
CA LEU A 32 17.26 -4.51 -8.74
C LEU A 32 17.00 -3.06 -8.32
N PHE A 33 17.94 -2.46 -7.58
CA PHE A 33 17.80 -1.09 -7.09
C PHE A 33 17.82 -0.07 -8.24
N SER A 34 18.69 -0.28 -9.23
CA SER A 34 18.75 0.58 -10.42
C SER A 34 17.46 0.52 -11.23
N GLY A 35 16.86 -0.67 -11.38
CA GLY A 35 15.57 -0.85 -12.01
C GLY A 35 14.45 -0.12 -11.26
N LEU A 36 14.38 -0.28 -9.94
CA LEU A 36 13.40 0.41 -9.09
C LEU A 36 13.50 1.93 -9.20
N LEU A 37 14.72 2.48 -9.14
CA LEU A 37 14.93 3.93 -9.28
C LEU A 37 14.53 4.44 -10.67
N ALA A 38 14.84 3.68 -11.73
CA ALA A 38 14.42 4.03 -13.08
C ALA A 38 12.89 4.01 -13.21
N ASP A 39 12.22 3.03 -12.61
CA ASP A 39 10.76 2.93 -12.61
C ASP A 39 10.11 4.06 -11.81
N ILE A 40 10.66 4.46 -10.66
CA ILE A 40 10.20 5.61 -9.89
C ILE A 40 10.39 6.91 -10.69
N ALA A 41 11.54 7.09 -11.32
CA ALA A 41 11.82 8.27 -12.12
C ALA A 41 10.88 8.38 -13.34
N ARG A 42 10.52 7.23 -13.93
CA ARG A 42 9.60 7.17 -15.07
C ARG A 42 8.15 7.38 -14.67
N THR A 43 7.69 6.71 -13.62
CA THR A 43 6.27 6.66 -13.24
C THR A 43 5.87 7.77 -12.27
N MET A 44 6.84 8.36 -11.56
CA MET A 44 6.64 9.39 -10.54
C MET A 44 5.46 9.06 -9.61
N PRO A 45 5.52 7.91 -8.89
CA PRO A 45 4.42 7.45 -8.06
C PRO A 45 4.12 8.48 -6.95
N ALA A 46 2.86 8.57 -6.56
CA ALA A 46 2.40 9.48 -5.51
C ALA A 46 3.06 9.16 -4.15
N ASP A 47 3.32 7.89 -3.89
CA ASP A 47 4.09 7.40 -2.74
C ASP A 47 5.24 6.50 -3.23
N PRO A 48 6.45 7.06 -3.44
CA PRO A 48 7.60 6.30 -3.90
C PRO A 48 8.05 5.20 -2.94
N VAL A 49 7.84 5.40 -1.62
CA VAL A 49 8.26 4.41 -0.61
C VAL A 49 7.34 3.20 -0.67
N GLN A 50 6.02 3.42 -0.70
CA GLN A 50 5.05 2.35 -0.85
C GLN A 50 5.22 1.63 -2.20
N PHE A 51 5.53 2.35 -3.29
CA PHE A 51 5.85 1.76 -4.58
C PHE A 51 7.03 0.77 -4.48
N MET A 52 8.12 1.14 -3.79
CA MET A 52 9.26 0.24 -3.59
C MET A 52 8.88 -1.00 -2.78
N ILE A 53 8.16 -0.80 -1.66
CA ILE A 53 7.70 -1.90 -0.79
C ILE A 53 6.86 -2.88 -1.62
N ASP A 54 5.89 -2.38 -2.37
CA ASP A 54 5.00 -3.22 -3.19
C ASP A 54 5.74 -3.86 -4.36
N SER A 55 6.68 -3.16 -4.99
CA SER A 55 7.46 -3.71 -6.10
C SER A 55 8.33 -4.88 -5.65
N LEU A 56 8.92 -4.78 -4.45
CA LEU A 56 9.75 -5.82 -3.87
C LEU A 56 8.94 -7.01 -3.35
N THR A 57 7.72 -6.77 -2.86
CA THR A 57 6.90 -7.82 -2.22
C THR A 57 5.92 -8.50 -3.19
N LEU A 58 5.37 -7.76 -4.14
CA LEU A 58 4.29 -8.18 -5.04
C LEU A 58 4.65 -8.05 -6.52
N GLY A 59 5.77 -7.41 -6.85
CA GLY A 59 6.21 -7.11 -8.21
C GLY A 59 5.78 -5.72 -8.70
N PRO A 60 6.55 -5.12 -9.63
CA PRO A 60 6.35 -3.73 -10.06
C PRO A 60 4.97 -3.47 -10.67
N GLU A 61 4.39 -4.45 -11.38
CA GLU A 61 3.04 -4.30 -11.96
C GLU A 61 1.95 -4.11 -10.89
N GLN A 62 2.12 -4.70 -9.70
CA GLN A 62 1.16 -4.58 -8.59
C GLN A 62 1.38 -3.30 -7.76
N ALA A 63 2.56 -2.70 -7.90
CA ALA A 63 2.97 -1.48 -7.25
C ALA A 63 2.56 -0.21 -8.01
N GLU A 64 2.25 -0.31 -9.32
CA GLU A 64 1.76 0.80 -10.13
C GLU A 64 0.61 1.53 -9.43
N GLN A 65 0.78 2.84 -9.27
CA GLN A 65 -0.17 3.69 -8.54
C GLN A 65 -1.08 4.44 -9.52
N SER A 66 -2.39 4.42 -9.25
CA SER A 66 -3.36 5.20 -10.04
C SER A 66 -3.01 6.70 -9.97
N PRO A 67 -2.98 7.42 -11.10
CA PRO A 67 -2.69 8.86 -11.10
C PRO A 67 -3.78 9.67 -10.40
N GLU A 68 -5.02 9.17 -10.34
CA GLU A 68 -6.15 9.84 -9.71
C GLU A 68 -6.15 9.67 -8.18
N THR A 69 -5.83 8.46 -7.71
CA THR A 69 -6.01 8.09 -6.30
C THR A 69 -4.71 7.79 -5.56
N GLY A 70 -3.61 7.58 -6.27
CA GLY A 70 -2.34 7.11 -5.71
C GLY A 70 -2.40 5.69 -5.15
N LEU A 71 -3.49 4.95 -5.34
CA LEU A 71 -3.61 3.58 -4.86
C LEU A 71 -2.75 2.64 -5.72
N PRO A 72 -1.95 1.76 -5.10
CA PRO A 72 -1.34 0.64 -5.81
C PRO A 72 -2.41 -0.27 -6.43
N LYS A 73 -2.11 -0.83 -7.61
CA LYS A 73 -3.02 -1.68 -8.39
C LYS A 73 -3.62 -2.83 -7.59
N HIS A 74 -2.83 -3.49 -6.74
CA HIS A 74 -3.32 -4.59 -5.92
C HIS A 74 -4.36 -4.12 -4.88
N ARG A 75 -4.16 -2.94 -4.27
CA ARG A 75 -5.09 -2.36 -3.30
C ARG A 75 -6.38 -1.91 -3.98
N GLN A 76 -6.26 -1.24 -5.13
CA GLN A 76 -7.41 -0.85 -5.94
C GLN A 76 -8.26 -2.07 -6.31
N SER A 77 -7.65 -3.13 -6.82
CA SER A 77 -8.36 -4.35 -7.23
C SER A 77 -9.13 -5.01 -6.08
N LYS A 78 -8.62 -4.92 -4.84
CA LYS A 78 -9.30 -5.45 -3.64
C LYS A 78 -10.45 -4.55 -3.20
N LEU A 79 -10.25 -3.23 -3.21
CA LEU A 79 -11.30 -2.26 -2.91
C LEU A 79 -12.45 -2.32 -3.92
N GLU A 80 -12.16 -2.56 -5.20
CA GLU A 80 -13.19 -2.79 -6.22
C GLU A 80 -14.05 -4.02 -5.92
N LYS A 81 -13.46 -5.10 -5.38
CA LYS A 81 -14.21 -6.28 -4.94
C LYS A 81 -15.12 -5.95 -3.75
N VAL A 82 -14.60 -5.24 -2.75
CA VAL A 82 -15.38 -4.78 -1.59
C VAL A 82 -16.55 -3.92 -2.06
N PHE A 83 -16.34 -2.98 -2.99
CA PHE A 83 -17.41 -2.15 -3.54
C PHE A 83 -18.55 -2.98 -4.12
N ARG A 84 -18.23 -4.04 -4.88
CA ARG A 84 -19.24 -4.95 -5.46
C ARG A 84 -20.00 -5.75 -4.41
N ILE A 85 -19.37 -6.09 -3.27
CA ILE A 85 -20.04 -6.76 -2.15
C ILE A 85 -21.07 -5.84 -1.51
N ILE A 86 -20.73 -4.55 -1.36
CA ILE A 86 -21.62 -3.55 -0.78
C ILE A 86 -22.77 -3.21 -1.74
N ASP A 87 -22.48 -3.03 -3.04
CA ASP A 87 -23.47 -2.79 -4.10
C ASP A 87 -24.15 -4.10 -4.54
N LYS A 88 -24.85 -4.76 -3.62
CA LYS A 88 -25.57 -6.03 -3.87
C LYS A 88 -26.56 -5.96 -5.02
N ALA A 89 -27.11 -4.78 -5.28
CA ALA A 89 -28.07 -4.57 -6.37
C ALA A 89 -27.39 -4.37 -7.74
N GLY A 90 -26.06 -4.24 -7.79
CA GLY A 90 -25.31 -4.03 -9.04
C GLY A 90 -25.63 -2.70 -9.71
N THR A 91 -26.04 -1.70 -8.94
CA THR A 91 -26.47 -0.39 -9.46
C THR A 91 -25.30 0.52 -9.80
N GLY A 92 -24.10 0.16 -9.35
CA GLY A 92 -22.88 0.97 -9.43
C GLY A 92 -22.86 2.15 -8.46
N ARG A 93 -23.86 2.29 -7.59
CA ARG A 93 -24.03 3.45 -6.70
C ARG A 93 -24.58 3.04 -5.34
N MET A 94 -24.15 3.70 -4.27
CA MET A 94 -24.69 3.49 -2.92
C MET A 94 -24.86 4.81 -2.18
N SER A 95 -25.77 4.87 -1.21
CA SER A 95 -25.88 6.07 -0.37
C SER A 95 -24.67 6.20 0.56
N LEU A 96 -24.27 7.45 0.87
CA LEU A 96 -23.20 7.72 1.83
C LEU A 96 -23.48 7.08 3.21
N ARG A 97 -24.76 7.07 3.61
CA ARG A 97 -25.20 6.44 4.86
C ARG A 97 -25.00 4.93 4.85
N ALA A 98 -25.28 4.26 3.74
CA ALA A 98 -25.06 2.82 3.61
C ALA A 98 -23.57 2.49 3.67
N LEU A 99 -22.74 3.29 3.00
CA LEU A 99 -21.28 3.13 3.06
C LEU A 99 -20.75 3.34 4.49
N GLN A 100 -21.19 4.37 5.19
CA GLN A 100 -20.78 4.63 6.57
C GLN A 100 -21.25 3.52 7.52
N ALA A 101 -22.48 3.03 7.36
CA ALA A 101 -22.97 1.90 8.14
C ALA A 101 -22.13 0.64 7.89
N TYR A 102 -21.80 0.37 6.63
CA TYR A 102 -20.95 -0.77 6.26
C TYR A 102 -19.55 -0.67 6.88
N ALA A 103 -18.89 0.48 6.73
CA ALA A 103 -17.56 0.72 7.29
C ALA A 103 -17.54 0.60 8.83
N ASN A 104 -18.60 1.07 9.51
CA ASN A 104 -18.71 0.93 10.97
C ASN A 104 -18.98 -0.52 11.41
N SER A 105 -19.67 -1.31 10.59
CA SER A 105 -20.00 -2.72 10.91
C SER A 105 -18.87 -3.69 10.57
N HIS A 106 -18.02 -3.35 9.61
CA HIS A 106 -17.02 -4.27 9.02
C HIS A 106 -15.60 -3.71 8.98
N GLY A 107 -15.30 -2.60 9.66
CA GLY A 107 -13.94 -2.03 9.73
C GLY A 107 -13.48 -1.72 11.16
N GLY A 108 -14.15 -2.28 12.16
CA GLY A 108 -14.13 -1.81 13.55
C GLY A 108 -12.78 -1.91 14.26
N ASP A 109 -11.89 -2.83 13.84
CA ASP A 109 -10.58 -3.01 14.48
C ASP A 109 -9.46 -2.24 13.76
N THR A 110 -9.59 -2.04 12.44
CA THR A 110 -8.57 -1.37 11.62
C THR A 110 -8.87 0.12 11.35
N LEU A 111 -10.14 0.52 11.33
CA LEU A 111 -10.58 1.89 11.09
C LEU A 111 -11.35 2.43 12.28
N THR A 112 -10.75 3.35 13.03
CA THR A 112 -11.46 3.93 14.16
C THR A 112 -12.65 4.77 13.68
N ASN A 113 -13.70 4.83 14.50
CA ASN A 113 -14.84 5.71 14.24
C ASN A 113 -14.44 7.20 14.08
N ALA A 114 -13.31 7.61 14.67
CA ALA A 114 -12.79 8.97 14.53
C ALA A 114 -12.15 9.20 13.15
N ASP A 115 -11.41 8.22 12.64
CA ASP A 115 -10.82 8.25 11.30
C ASP A 115 -11.91 8.29 10.24
N LEU A 116 -12.90 7.39 10.35
CA LEU A 116 -14.06 7.36 9.46
C LEU A 116 -14.80 8.70 9.47
N LYS A 117 -15.11 9.26 10.64
CA LYS A 117 -15.80 10.57 10.75
C LYS A 117 -15.02 11.70 10.09
N THR A 118 -13.71 11.75 10.29
CA THR A 118 -12.85 12.79 9.72
C THR A 118 -12.82 12.68 8.20
N ILE A 119 -12.69 11.46 7.68
CA ILE A 119 -12.60 11.21 6.23
C ILE A 119 -13.96 11.44 5.55
N PHE A 120 -15.07 11.07 6.20
CA PHE A 120 -16.43 11.31 5.68
C PHE A 120 -16.84 12.79 5.72
N LYS A 121 -16.27 13.61 6.61
CA LYS A 121 -16.58 15.05 6.70
C LYS A 121 -16.25 15.79 5.41
N ASP A 122 -15.13 15.44 4.78
CA ASP A 122 -14.65 16.07 3.55
C ASP A 122 -15.02 15.28 2.28
N PHE A 123 -15.89 14.27 2.42
CA PHE A 123 -16.31 13.43 1.32
C PHE A 123 -17.37 14.15 0.48
N LYS A 124 -17.06 14.34 -0.80
CA LYS A 124 -18.00 14.91 -1.77
C LYS A 124 -18.68 13.77 -2.53
N PRO A 125 -19.96 13.48 -2.30
CA PRO A 125 -20.68 12.50 -3.11
C PRO A 125 -20.82 12.99 -4.55
N GLY A 126 -21.28 12.10 -5.44
CA GLY A 126 -21.65 12.46 -6.80
C GLY A 126 -22.76 13.52 -6.85
N GLN A 127 -23.05 14.02 -8.05
CA GLN A 127 -24.08 15.03 -8.28
C GLN A 127 -25.49 14.58 -7.85
N ASP A 128 -25.71 13.28 -7.72
CA ASP A 128 -26.94 12.64 -7.25
C ASP A 128 -26.93 12.30 -5.76
N HIS A 129 -25.93 12.78 -5.02
CA HIS A 129 -25.67 12.44 -3.62
C HIS A 129 -25.39 10.95 -3.36
N LEU A 130 -25.08 10.18 -4.41
CA LEU A 130 -24.66 8.79 -4.30
C LEU A 130 -23.13 8.66 -4.45
N VAL A 131 -22.62 7.56 -3.91
CA VAL A 131 -21.23 7.15 -3.96
C VAL A 131 -21.09 6.11 -5.06
N GLY A 132 -20.41 6.48 -6.15
CA GLY A 132 -19.97 5.54 -7.17
C GLY A 132 -18.57 4.99 -6.85
N LEU A 133 -18.12 4.05 -7.69
CA LEU A 133 -16.79 3.45 -7.55
C LEU A 133 -15.65 4.48 -7.51
N PRO A 134 -15.60 5.53 -8.36
CA PRO A 134 -14.51 6.51 -8.31
C PRO A 134 -14.44 7.26 -6.98
N GLN A 135 -15.59 7.64 -6.41
CA GLN A 135 -15.63 8.31 -5.12
C GLN A 135 -15.25 7.34 -3.99
N PHE A 136 -15.70 6.09 -4.05
CA PHE A 136 -15.31 5.04 -3.11
C PHE A 136 -13.79 4.82 -3.09
N LEU A 137 -13.16 4.69 -4.26
CA LEU A 137 -11.71 4.51 -4.37
C LEU A 137 -10.95 5.73 -3.83
N ALA A 138 -11.40 6.95 -4.16
CA ALA A 138 -10.80 8.18 -3.63
C ALA A 138 -10.98 8.34 -2.11
N PHE A 139 -12.04 7.76 -1.54
CA PHE A 139 -12.24 7.70 -0.10
C PHE A 139 -11.25 6.73 0.55
N PHE A 140 -11.22 5.48 0.08
CA PHE A 140 -10.36 4.45 0.65
C PHE A 140 -8.88 4.65 0.33
N SER A 141 -8.53 5.44 -0.69
CA SER A 141 -7.13 5.79 -0.94
C SER A 141 -6.51 6.59 0.21
N ARG A 142 -7.29 7.43 0.89
CA ARG A 142 -6.82 8.21 2.04
C ARG A 142 -6.52 7.30 3.23
N VAL A 143 -7.43 6.38 3.51
CA VAL A 143 -7.26 5.34 4.53
C VAL A 143 -6.06 4.46 4.22
N SER A 144 -5.97 4.00 2.97
CA SER A 144 -4.95 3.07 2.54
C SER A 144 -3.54 3.62 2.77
N ARG A 145 -3.31 4.92 2.53
CA ARG A 145 -2.01 5.56 2.74
C ARG A 145 -1.56 5.63 4.20
N THR A 146 -2.47 5.50 5.16
CA THR A 146 -2.12 5.58 6.59
C THR A 146 -1.84 4.20 7.21
N ILE A 147 -1.99 3.12 6.45
CA ILE A 147 -1.87 1.74 6.94
C ILE A 147 -0.91 0.91 6.08
N ASN A 148 -0.21 -0.03 6.72
CA ASN A 148 0.72 -0.92 6.03
C ASN A 148 -0.04 -2.02 5.24
N ASN A 149 0.68 -2.84 4.46
CA ASN A 149 0.06 -3.90 3.66
C ASN A 149 -0.70 -4.93 4.52
N LYS A 150 -0.18 -5.30 5.69
CA LYS A 150 -0.82 -6.28 6.57
C LYS A 150 -2.15 -5.75 7.09
N ASP A 151 -2.15 -4.55 7.66
CA ASP A 151 -3.38 -3.92 8.19
C ASP A 151 -4.40 -3.68 7.06
N PHE A 152 -3.93 -3.34 5.86
CA PHE A 152 -4.80 -3.23 4.69
C PHE A 152 -5.46 -4.57 4.32
N GLU A 153 -4.72 -5.68 4.35
CA GLU A 153 -5.30 -7.00 4.11
C GLU A 153 -6.33 -7.38 5.18
N GLU A 154 -6.05 -7.11 6.46
CA GLU A 154 -6.98 -7.34 7.56
C GLU A 154 -8.28 -6.56 7.34
N MET A 155 -8.18 -5.26 7.01
CA MET A 155 -9.33 -4.43 6.65
C MET A 155 -10.12 -5.01 5.46
N ILE A 156 -9.46 -5.47 4.40
CA ILE A 156 -10.15 -6.06 3.24
C ILE A 156 -10.88 -7.34 3.63
N VAL A 157 -10.31 -8.17 4.48
CA VAL A 157 -10.94 -9.41 4.98
C VAL A 157 -12.19 -9.07 5.80
N GLU A 158 -12.09 -8.15 6.75
CA GLU A 158 -13.23 -7.69 7.57
C GLU A 158 -14.35 -7.13 6.69
N MET A 159 -13.99 -6.30 5.71
CA MET A 159 -14.92 -5.68 4.77
C MET A 159 -15.46 -6.61 3.69
N SER A 160 -14.93 -7.82 3.55
CA SER A 160 -15.41 -8.81 2.57
C SER A 160 -16.19 -9.96 3.21
N ALA A 161 -16.29 -9.98 4.54
CA ALA A 161 -17.04 -10.96 5.32
C ALA A 161 -18.55 -10.68 5.30
#